data_AF-Q8PYE3-F1
#
_entry.id   AF-Q8PYE3-F1
#
_cell.length_a   1.000
_cell.length_b   1.000
_cell.length_c   1.000
_cell.angle_alpha   90.00
_cell.angle_beta   90.00
_cell.angle_gamma   90.00
#
_symmetry.space_group_name_H-M   'P 1'
#
loop_
_entity.id
_entity.type
_entity.pdbx_description
1 polymer ?
#
loop_
_entity_poly.entity_id
_entity_poly.type
_entity_poly.pdbx_seq_one_letter_code
_entity_poly.pdbx_strand_id
1 'polypeptide(L)'
;MLIVFLIPAVSAESGEVPEKILDKPWDHSPITVYIDDKNTPSRYSPTYYEQVEKALEYWEEGGNGNLNYTPVFEIVDSENADIKIRWVENLEKVEDAPSGVAGYAKPRISGDRFIEVEIVLEVGNYQGRSWRQYGDSTMLSISKHELGHALGLGHSDNPRDIMYPKYEMRDNINPILWSRYGGLIRAAIFLALAVLLFLGISWQKSRRKRKKLEDEYFKE
;
A
#
# COMPACT_ATOMS: atom_id res chain seq x y z
N MET A 1 -45.67 30.61 -20.51
CA MET A 1 -45.09 29.36 -19.97
C MET A 1 -43.78 29.71 -19.29
N LEU A 2 -43.74 29.67 -17.96
CA LEU A 2 -42.53 29.89 -17.17
C LEU A 2 -41.96 28.52 -16.81
N ILE A 3 -40.77 28.19 -17.28
CA ILE A 3 -40.10 26.90 -16.99
C ILE A 3 -39.36 27.07 -15.67
N VAL A 4 -39.82 26.38 -14.62
CA VAL A 4 -39.13 26.29 -13.33
C VAL A 4 -38.10 25.18 -13.43
N PHE A 5 -36.81 25.53 -13.35
CA PHE A 5 -35.73 24.57 -13.18
C PHE A 5 -35.68 24.16 -11.70
N LEU A 6 -36.13 22.94 -11.40
CA LEU A 6 -35.87 22.28 -10.13
C LEU A 6 -34.40 21.83 -10.12
N ILE A 7 -33.55 22.56 -9.40
CA ILE A 7 -32.20 22.11 -9.08
C ILE A 7 -32.36 21.07 -7.96
N PRO A 8 -31.88 19.82 -8.12
CA PRO A 8 -31.85 18.90 -6.99
C PRO A 8 -30.84 19.43 -5.98
N ALA A 9 -31.29 19.58 -4.72
CA ALA A 9 -30.39 19.79 -3.61
C ALA A 9 -29.45 18.59 -3.53
N VAL A 10 -28.17 18.82 -3.81
CA VAL A 10 -27.11 17.87 -3.46
C VAL A 10 -27.04 17.87 -1.94
N SER A 11 -27.61 16.85 -1.31
CA SER A 11 -27.31 16.53 0.08
C SER A 11 -25.82 16.21 0.17
N ALA A 12 -25.06 17.10 0.78
CA ALA A 12 -23.73 16.79 1.29
C ALA A 12 -23.89 16.11 2.66
N GLU A 13 -24.18 14.81 2.64
CA GLU A 13 -23.83 13.86 3.69
C GLU A 13 -22.70 13.02 3.09
N SER A 14 -21.55 12.76 3.70
CA SER A 14 -21.17 12.67 5.09
C SER A 14 -19.67 12.94 5.20
N GLY A 15 -19.22 13.72 6.18
CA GLY A 15 -17.81 13.68 6.58
C GLY A 15 -17.55 12.31 7.21
N GLU A 16 -16.70 11.50 6.58
CA GLU A 16 -16.31 10.19 7.09
C GLU A 16 -15.64 10.34 8.45
N VAL A 17 -16.27 9.76 9.47
CA VAL A 17 -15.67 9.53 10.78
C VAL A 17 -14.66 8.39 10.58
N PRO A 18 -13.43 8.44 11.13
CA PRO A 18 -12.48 7.35 11.00
C PRO A 18 -13.15 6.02 11.36
N GLU A 19 -13.11 5.06 10.45
CA GLU A 19 -13.87 3.81 10.54
C GLU A 19 -13.28 2.94 11.65
N LYS A 20 -13.69 3.14 12.90
CA LYS A 20 -13.29 2.26 14.00
C LYS A 20 -13.96 0.90 13.80
N ILE A 21 -13.17 -0.17 13.73
CA ILE A 21 -13.67 -1.53 13.48
C ILE A 21 -14.48 -2.01 14.69
N LEU A 22 -13.91 -1.90 15.90
CA LEU A 22 -14.57 -2.20 17.17
C LEU A 22 -13.98 -1.37 18.31
N ASP A 23 -14.82 -0.96 19.27
CA ASP A 23 -14.37 -0.17 20.43
C ASP A 23 -13.52 -0.94 21.43
N LYS A 24 -13.86 -2.21 21.65
CA LYS A 24 -13.22 -3.15 22.58
C LYS A 24 -13.26 -4.55 21.94
N PRO A 25 -12.37 -4.84 20.98
CA PRO A 25 -12.42 -6.11 20.25
C PRO A 25 -12.19 -7.33 21.15
N TRP A 26 -11.35 -7.20 22.18
CA TRP A 26 -11.03 -8.27 23.13
C TRP A 26 -11.85 -8.11 24.42
N ASP A 27 -12.25 -9.23 25.02
CA ASP A 27 -13.02 -9.29 26.27
C ASP A 27 -12.15 -9.63 27.50
N HIS A 28 -10.86 -9.86 27.29
CA HIS A 28 -9.89 -10.23 28.31
C HIS A 28 -8.58 -9.45 28.15
N SER A 29 -7.73 -9.57 29.16
CA SER A 29 -6.38 -9.01 29.24
C SER A 29 -5.55 -9.90 30.16
N PRO A 30 -4.28 -10.23 29.85
CA PRO A 30 -3.53 -9.82 28.65
C PRO A 30 -4.04 -10.49 27.37
N ILE A 31 -3.78 -9.86 26.23
CA ILE A 31 -4.00 -10.42 24.89
C ILE A 31 -2.76 -11.24 24.54
N THR A 32 -2.92 -12.53 24.27
CA THR A 32 -1.78 -13.40 23.97
C THR A 32 -1.30 -13.23 22.53
N VAL A 33 0.01 -13.19 22.33
CA VAL A 33 0.63 -12.98 21.00
C VAL A 33 1.62 -14.09 20.72
N TYR A 34 1.44 -14.77 19.58
CA TYR A 34 2.41 -15.70 19.03
C TYR A 34 3.12 -15.08 17.84
N ILE A 35 4.46 -15.07 17.87
CA ILE A 35 5.31 -14.59 16.78
C ILE A 35 6.01 -15.81 16.18
N ASP A 36 5.64 -16.19 14.96
CA ASP A 36 6.19 -17.38 14.31
C ASP A 36 7.61 -17.09 13.76
N ASP A 37 8.61 -17.29 14.60
CA ASP A 37 10.03 -17.22 14.23
C ASP A 37 10.61 -18.59 13.79
N LYS A 38 9.76 -19.64 13.77
CA LYS A 38 10.15 -21.02 13.43
C LYS A 38 9.89 -21.33 11.96
N ASN A 39 8.73 -20.96 11.42
CA ASN A 39 8.34 -21.19 10.03
C ASN A 39 8.53 -19.92 9.20
N THR A 40 9.77 -19.47 9.08
CA THR A 40 10.10 -18.21 8.42
C THR A 40 10.50 -18.39 6.95
N PRO A 41 10.23 -17.41 6.08
CA PRO A 41 10.70 -17.42 4.70
C PRO A 41 12.21 -17.30 4.61
N SER A 42 12.80 -17.70 3.47
CA SER A 42 14.26 -17.75 3.29
C SER A 42 14.98 -16.41 3.48
N ARG A 43 14.26 -15.31 3.24
CA ARG A 43 14.75 -13.93 3.36
C ARG A 43 14.21 -13.20 4.58
N TYR A 44 13.78 -13.93 5.60
CA TYR A 44 13.44 -13.38 6.90
C TYR A 44 14.68 -12.77 7.59
N SER A 45 14.47 -11.70 8.35
CA SER A 45 15.49 -11.15 9.24
C SER A 45 15.12 -11.44 10.69
N PRO A 46 16.01 -12.07 11.50
CA PRO A 46 15.75 -12.29 12.92
C PRO A 46 15.49 -10.99 13.73
N THR A 47 15.96 -9.85 13.23
CA THR A 47 15.72 -8.53 13.86
C THR A 47 14.25 -8.11 13.85
N TYR A 48 13.41 -8.73 13.02
CA TYR A 48 11.98 -8.41 12.92
C TYR A 48 11.19 -8.80 14.16
N TYR A 49 11.61 -9.85 14.86
CA TYR A 49 11.02 -10.24 16.14
C TYR A 49 11.02 -9.07 17.12
N GLU A 50 12.19 -8.45 17.31
CA GLU A 50 12.35 -7.26 18.18
C GLU A 50 11.52 -6.06 17.69
N GLN A 51 11.25 -5.94 16.38
CA GLN A 51 10.40 -4.86 15.86
C GLN A 51 8.93 -5.08 16.19
N VAL A 52 8.48 -6.33 16.28
CA VAL A 52 7.13 -6.66 16.75
C VAL A 52 7.02 -6.38 18.24
N GLU A 53 8.00 -6.75 19.06
CA GLU A 53 8.02 -6.42 20.49
C GLU A 53 7.89 -4.91 20.73
N LYS A 54 8.67 -4.10 20.02
CA LYS A 54 8.58 -2.63 20.07
C LYS A 54 7.24 -2.09 19.57
N ALA A 55 6.57 -2.81 18.68
CA ALA A 55 5.24 -2.43 18.20
C ALA A 55 4.16 -2.74 19.25
N LEU A 56 4.29 -3.85 19.98
CA LEU A 56 3.43 -4.18 21.13
C LEU A 56 3.61 -3.13 22.23
N GLU A 57 4.85 -2.84 22.64
CA GLU A 57 5.20 -1.82 23.64
C GLU A 57 4.60 -0.45 23.27
N TYR A 58 4.74 -0.04 22.01
CA TYR A 58 4.13 1.20 21.52
C TYR A 58 2.62 1.29 21.79
N TRP A 59 1.88 0.20 21.64
CA TRP A 59 0.44 0.16 21.89
C TRP A 59 0.10 0.09 23.38
N GLU A 60 0.92 -0.59 24.19
CA GLU A 60 0.79 -0.57 25.67
C GLU A 60 1.03 0.83 26.25
N GLU A 61 1.94 1.60 25.65
CA GLU A 61 2.25 3.00 26.03
C GLU A 61 1.21 4.03 25.53
N GLY A 62 0.08 3.57 24.97
CA GLY A 62 -1.03 4.42 24.53
C GLY A 62 -1.08 4.66 23.02
N GLY A 63 -0.12 4.13 22.25
CA GLY A 63 -0.18 4.07 20.79
C GLY A 63 -0.34 5.43 20.12
N ASN A 64 -1.37 5.53 19.27
CA ASN A 64 -1.74 6.80 18.62
C ASN A 64 -2.77 7.62 19.43
N GLY A 65 -3.12 7.18 20.64
CA GLY A 65 -4.09 7.85 21.51
C GLY A 65 -5.56 7.64 21.14
N ASN A 66 -5.87 6.79 20.16
CA ASN A 66 -7.25 6.58 19.66
C ASN A 66 -7.93 5.31 20.20
N LEU A 67 -7.25 4.53 21.05
CA LEU A 67 -7.85 3.37 21.71
C LEU A 67 -8.70 3.80 22.91
N ASN A 68 -9.85 3.14 23.10
CA ASN A 68 -10.74 3.37 24.25
C ASN A 68 -10.37 2.51 25.47
N TYR A 69 -9.23 1.82 25.39
CA TYR A 69 -8.69 0.95 26.43
C TYR A 69 -7.17 0.88 26.27
N THR A 70 -6.47 0.47 27.32
CA THR A 70 -5.03 0.22 27.28
C THR A 70 -4.81 -1.28 27.11
N PRO A 71 -4.28 -1.74 25.98
CA PRO A 71 -3.96 -3.15 25.79
C PRO A 71 -2.79 -3.54 26.71
N VAL A 72 -2.74 -4.82 27.07
CA VAL A 72 -1.59 -5.47 27.69
C VAL A 72 -1.37 -6.76 26.92
N PHE A 73 -0.15 -7.05 26.54
CA PHE A 73 0.20 -8.23 25.75
C PHE A 73 1.00 -9.24 26.55
N GLU A 74 0.85 -10.50 26.20
CA GLU A 74 1.69 -11.59 26.69
C GLU A 74 2.19 -12.40 25.49
N ILE A 75 3.50 -12.40 25.25
CA ILE A 75 4.08 -13.24 24.20
C ILE A 75 4.12 -14.69 24.68
N VAL A 76 3.52 -15.59 23.91
CA VAL A 76 3.44 -17.02 24.21
C VAL A 76 3.92 -17.85 23.03
N ASP A 77 4.53 -19.01 23.28
CA ASP A 77 4.91 -19.96 22.24
C ASP A 77 3.76 -20.95 21.98
N SER A 78 2.64 -20.46 21.44
CA SER A 78 1.43 -21.25 21.22
C SER A 78 0.61 -20.75 20.03
N GLU A 79 0.33 -21.66 19.09
CA GLU A 79 -0.56 -21.43 17.93
C GLU A 79 -2.02 -21.16 18.30
N ASN A 80 -2.38 -21.28 19.59
CA ASN A 80 -3.70 -20.93 20.10
C ASN A 80 -3.75 -19.51 20.70
N ALA A 81 -2.72 -18.69 20.47
CA ALA A 81 -2.70 -17.29 20.90
C ALA A 81 -3.79 -16.47 20.22
N ASP A 82 -4.20 -15.38 20.86
CA ASP A 82 -5.21 -14.45 20.36
C ASP A 82 -4.76 -13.77 19.07
N ILE A 83 -3.51 -13.31 19.02
CA ILE A 83 -2.89 -12.71 17.84
C ILE A 83 -1.76 -13.62 17.37
N LYS A 84 -1.76 -13.99 16.09
CA LYS A 84 -0.72 -14.81 15.47
C LYS A 84 -0.05 -14.03 14.37
N ILE A 85 1.27 -13.88 14.46
CA ILE A 85 2.07 -13.08 13.53
C ILE A 85 2.96 -14.03 12.75
N ARG A 86 2.83 -14.03 11.42
CA ARG A 86 3.69 -14.81 10.52
C ARG A 86 4.23 -13.97 9.37
N TRP A 87 5.18 -14.56 8.65
CA TRP A 87 5.99 -13.86 7.65
C TRP A 87 5.85 -14.49 6.27
N VAL A 88 5.84 -13.68 5.22
CA VAL A 88 5.85 -14.16 3.83
C VAL A 88 6.86 -13.41 2.98
N GLU A 89 7.40 -14.07 1.95
CA GLU A 89 8.30 -13.40 0.99
C GLU A 89 7.58 -12.42 0.08
N ASN A 90 6.32 -12.70 -0.22
CA ASN A 90 5.52 -11.88 -1.11
C ASN A 90 4.02 -12.13 -0.88
N LEU A 91 3.32 -11.11 -0.39
CA LEU A 91 1.89 -11.20 -0.08
C LEU A 91 1.04 -11.45 -1.33
N GLU A 92 1.38 -10.82 -2.47
CA GLU A 92 0.64 -10.98 -3.73
C GLU A 92 0.62 -12.45 -4.20
N LYS A 93 1.76 -13.14 -4.14
CA LYS A 93 1.90 -14.52 -4.63
C LYS A 93 1.40 -15.57 -3.65
N VAL A 94 1.55 -15.31 -2.35
CA VAL A 94 1.24 -16.30 -1.30
C VAL A 94 -0.20 -16.16 -0.82
N GLU A 95 -0.74 -14.95 -0.80
CA GLU A 95 -2.03 -14.63 -0.16
C GLU A 95 -3.06 -14.00 -1.12
N ASP A 96 -2.74 -13.88 -2.42
CA ASP A 96 -3.57 -13.17 -3.42
C ASP A 96 -3.93 -11.74 -2.99
N ALA A 97 -3.06 -11.13 -2.17
CA ALA A 97 -3.26 -9.79 -1.65
C ALA A 97 -3.14 -8.76 -2.79
N PRO A 98 -3.88 -7.63 -2.72
CA PRO A 98 -3.71 -6.52 -3.65
C PRO A 98 -2.24 -6.10 -3.79
N SER A 99 -1.87 -5.59 -4.96
CA SER A 99 -0.49 -5.17 -5.17
C SER A 99 -0.10 -4.02 -4.24
N GLY A 100 1.12 -4.10 -3.69
CA GLY A 100 1.64 -3.07 -2.78
C GLY A 100 1.29 -3.25 -1.30
N VAL A 101 0.64 -4.36 -0.93
CA VAL A 101 0.39 -4.76 0.47
C VAL A 101 1.68 -5.25 1.11
N ALA A 102 2.07 -4.60 2.20
CA ALA A 102 3.25 -4.94 3.00
C ALA A 102 2.90 -5.70 4.30
N GLY A 103 1.63 -5.66 4.69
CA GLY A 103 1.05 -6.40 5.80
C GLY A 103 -0.47 -6.38 5.73
N TYR A 104 -1.11 -7.32 6.42
CA TYR A 104 -2.53 -7.24 6.74
C TYR A 104 -2.84 -7.93 8.07
N ALA A 105 -3.89 -7.47 8.76
CA ALA A 105 -4.51 -8.14 9.89
C ALA A 105 -5.88 -8.69 9.50
N LYS A 106 -6.13 -9.96 9.80
CA LYS A 106 -7.37 -10.68 9.50
C LYS A 106 -8.02 -11.16 10.79
N PRO A 107 -8.99 -10.41 11.33
CA PRO A 107 -9.72 -10.82 12.52
C PRO A 107 -10.72 -11.94 12.19
N ARG A 108 -10.80 -12.92 13.08
CA ARG A 108 -11.93 -13.84 13.19
C ARG A 108 -12.83 -13.33 14.31
N ILE A 109 -14.10 -13.12 13.98
CA ILE A 109 -15.05 -12.41 14.84
C ILE A 109 -16.18 -13.37 15.25
N SER A 110 -16.58 -13.34 16.52
CA SER A 110 -17.79 -13.99 17.01
C SER A 110 -18.61 -12.99 17.82
N GLY A 111 -19.81 -12.66 17.33
CA GLY A 111 -20.60 -11.57 17.90
C GLY A 111 -19.92 -10.22 17.67
N ASP A 112 -19.68 -9.49 18.74
CA ASP A 112 -19.03 -8.17 18.75
C ASP A 112 -17.56 -8.24 19.23
N ARG A 113 -16.95 -9.43 19.23
CA ARG A 113 -15.59 -9.67 19.73
C ARG A 113 -14.71 -10.39 18.74
N PHE A 114 -13.42 -10.08 18.79
CA PHE A 114 -12.38 -10.89 18.17
C PHE A 114 -12.17 -12.13 19.02
N ILE A 115 -12.02 -13.25 18.35
CA ILE A 115 -11.65 -14.52 18.97
C ILE A 115 -10.27 -14.99 18.51
N GLU A 116 -9.73 -14.37 17.46
CA GLU A 116 -8.40 -14.59 16.92
C GLU A 116 -8.10 -13.50 15.88
N VAL A 117 -6.85 -13.08 15.74
CA VAL A 117 -6.38 -12.23 14.64
C VAL A 117 -5.12 -12.83 14.05
N GLU A 118 -5.13 -13.07 12.75
CA GLU A 118 -3.92 -13.44 12.01
C GLU A 118 -3.31 -12.18 11.38
N ILE A 119 -2.05 -11.88 11.71
CA ILE A 119 -1.26 -10.83 11.10
C ILE A 119 -0.22 -11.47 10.19
N VAL A 120 -0.19 -11.02 8.94
CA VAL A 120 0.77 -11.51 7.95
C VAL A 120 1.63 -10.35 7.48
N LEU A 121 2.94 -10.48 7.59
CA LEU A 121 3.90 -9.42 7.29
C LEU A 121 4.81 -9.85 6.13
N GLU A 122 4.91 -9.01 5.09
CA GLU A 122 5.83 -9.22 3.99
C GLU A 122 7.26 -8.85 4.42
N VAL A 123 8.26 -9.71 4.19
CA VAL A 123 9.65 -9.46 4.62
C VAL A 123 10.45 -8.57 3.65
N GLY A 124 9.85 -8.21 2.52
CA GLY A 124 10.51 -7.44 1.48
C GLY A 124 9.81 -7.62 0.15
N ASN A 125 10.18 -6.84 -0.85
CA ASN A 125 9.52 -6.92 -2.14
C ASN A 125 10.43 -6.57 -3.31
N TYR A 126 9.89 -6.68 -4.53
CA TYR A 126 10.61 -6.33 -5.74
C TYR A 126 10.61 -4.81 -5.97
N GLN A 127 11.81 -4.24 -6.10
CA GLN A 127 12.04 -2.88 -6.59
C GLN A 127 12.66 -2.96 -7.99
N GLY A 128 11.82 -2.83 -9.02
CA GLY A 128 12.23 -3.11 -10.40
C GLY A 128 12.51 -4.60 -10.59
N ARG A 129 13.75 -4.96 -10.94
CA ARG A 129 14.16 -6.37 -11.12
C ARG A 129 14.85 -6.99 -9.90
N SER A 130 15.08 -6.20 -8.85
CA SER A 130 15.82 -6.64 -7.68
C SER A 130 14.88 -6.74 -6.48
N TRP A 131 14.86 -7.91 -5.86
CA TRP A 131 14.20 -8.09 -4.58
C TRP A 131 14.99 -7.37 -3.48
N ARG A 132 14.28 -6.68 -2.58
CA ARG A 132 14.86 -5.97 -1.44
C ARG A 132 14.11 -6.31 -0.16
N GLN A 133 14.88 -6.69 0.85
CA GLN A 133 14.40 -6.91 2.21
C GLN A 133 13.96 -5.58 2.83
N TYR A 134 12.91 -5.61 3.67
CA TYR A 134 12.54 -4.44 4.46
C TYR A 134 13.55 -4.20 5.59
N GLY A 135 13.83 -2.93 5.88
CA GLY A 135 14.64 -2.58 7.05
C GLY A 135 13.81 -2.61 8.34
N ASP A 136 14.49 -2.66 9.48
CA ASP A 136 13.84 -2.70 10.81
C ASP A 136 12.83 -1.57 11.03
N SER A 137 13.14 -0.35 10.60
CA SER A 137 12.21 0.78 10.73
C SER A 137 10.94 0.63 9.89
N THR A 138 11.04 -0.04 8.75
CA THR A 138 9.88 -0.36 7.91
C THR A 138 9.05 -1.44 8.56
N MET A 139 9.69 -2.51 9.06
CA MET A 139 9.00 -3.58 9.75
C MET A 139 8.28 -3.07 11.00
N LEU A 140 8.96 -2.26 11.83
CA LEU A 140 8.36 -1.61 12.99
C LEU A 140 7.12 -0.78 12.61
N SER A 141 7.20 -0.01 11.52
CA SER A 141 6.05 0.80 11.08
C SER A 141 4.88 -0.05 10.60
N ILE A 142 5.12 -1.16 9.91
CA ILE A 142 4.07 -2.06 9.43
C ILE A 142 3.46 -2.81 10.62
N SER A 143 4.29 -3.40 11.49
CA SER A 143 3.81 -4.11 12.68
C SER A 143 2.93 -3.23 13.56
N LYS A 144 3.29 -1.95 13.77
CA LYS A 144 2.44 -1.00 14.50
C LYS A 144 1.08 -0.81 13.83
N HIS A 145 1.05 -0.65 12.51
CA HIS A 145 -0.18 -0.47 11.74
C HIS A 145 -1.09 -1.70 11.85
N GLU A 146 -0.57 -2.89 11.57
CA GLU A 146 -1.36 -4.13 11.61
C GLU A 146 -1.83 -4.48 13.02
N LEU A 147 -1.01 -4.22 14.05
CA LEU A 147 -1.44 -4.36 15.44
C LEU A 147 -2.57 -3.38 15.79
N GLY A 148 -2.58 -2.17 15.22
CA GLY A 148 -3.71 -1.25 15.40
C GLY A 148 -5.03 -1.84 14.89
N HIS A 149 -5.00 -2.53 13.75
CA HIS A 149 -6.16 -3.30 13.26
C HIS A 149 -6.55 -4.44 14.20
N ALA A 150 -5.58 -5.18 14.73
CA ALA A 150 -5.82 -6.22 15.74
C ALA A 150 -6.40 -5.68 17.06
N LEU A 151 -6.26 -4.37 17.31
CA LEU A 151 -6.83 -3.65 18.46
C LEU A 151 -8.13 -2.91 18.11
N GLY A 152 -8.67 -3.12 16.90
CA GLY A 152 -9.98 -2.62 16.49
C GLY A 152 -9.97 -1.22 15.87
N LEU A 153 -8.79 -0.66 15.58
CA LEU A 153 -8.68 0.58 14.81
C LEU A 153 -8.80 0.29 13.32
N GLY A 154 -9.54 1.12 12.58
CA GLY A 154 -9.43 1.16 11.12
C GLY A 154 -8.40 2.17 10.67
N HIS A 155 -8.43 2.48 9.37
CA HIS A 155 -7.56 3.48 8.78
C HIS A 155 -7.89 4.90 9.28
N SER A 156 -6.85 5.73 9.30
CA SER A 156 -6.94 7.16 9.60
C SER A 156 -6.69 7.98 8.34
N ASP A 157 -7.42 9.09 8.17
CA ASP A 157 -7.19 10.02 7.05
C ASP A 157 -6.02 10.98 7.29
N ASN A 158 -5.46 11.00 8.51
CA ASN A 158 -4.35 11.87 8.86
C ASN A 158 -3.01 11.25 8.42
N PRO A 159 -2.26 11.83 7.47
CA PRO A 159 -0.99 11.26 6.98
C PRO A 159 0.12 11.13 8.02
N ARG A 160 -0.05 11.73 9.21
CA ARG A 160 0.88 11.61 10.33
C ARG A 160 0.51 10.52 11.33
N ASP A 161 -0.67 9.91 11.19
CA ASP A 161 -1.13 8.81 12.02
C ASP A 161 -0.44 7.51 11.58
N ILE A 162 -0.16 6.63 12.54
CA ILE A 162 0.36 5.29 12.25
C ILE A 162 -0.67 4.43 11.51
N MET A 163 -1.96 4.70 11.71
CA MET A 163 -3.08 4.04 11.02
C MET A 163 -3.38 4.63 9.64
N TYR A 164 -2.59 5.59 9.16
CA TYR A 164 -2.73 6.07 7.78
C TYR A 164 -2.32 4.99 6.78
N PRO A 165 -3.17 4.62 5.81
CA PRO A 165 -2.85 3.61 4.81
C PRO A 165 -1.79 4.16 3.86
N LYS A 166 -0.53 3.72 4.01
CA LYS A 166 0.59 4.17 3.15
C LYS A 166 0.59 3.52 1.75
N TYR A 167 -0.52 2.92 1.35
CA TYR A 167 -0.76 2.22 0.10
C TYR A 167 -0.74 3.12 -1.13
N GLU A 168 0.34 3.86 -1.41
CA GLU A 168 0.36 4.69 -2.63
C GLU A 168 1.74 5.21 -3.08
N MET A 169 2.81 4.43 -2.95
CA MET A 169 4.08 4.82 -3.59
C MET A 169 4.92 3.65 -4.10
N ARG A 170 4.31 2.74 -4.87
CA ARG A 170 5.04 1.87 -5.80
C ARG A 170 4.61 1.93 -7.27
N ASP A 171 3.46 2.55 -7.58
CA ASP A 171 3.05 2.79 -8.97
C ASP A 171 3.29 4.22 -9.49
N ASN A 172 3.73 5.15 -8.63
CA ASN A 172 4.20 6.46 -9.07
C ASN A 172 5.73 6.47 -9.12
N ILE A 173 6.26 6.29 -10.34
CA ILE A 173 7.58 6.67 -10.84
C ILE A 173 8.53 7.23 -9.77
N ASN A 174 9.61 6.49 -9.46
CA ASN A 174 10.73 6.90 -8.60
C ASN A 174 10.81 8.43 -8.37
N PRO A 175 10.42 8.97 -7.19
CA PRO A 175 10.44 10.40 -6.93
C PRO A 175 11.86 10.99 -7.05
N ILE A 176 12.88 10.15 -6.84
CA ILE A 176 14.31 10.50 -7.03
C ILE A 176 14.66 10.67 -8.52
N LEU A 177 14.02 9.90 -9.42
CA LEU A 177 14.28 9.96 -10.86
C LEU A 177 13.72 11.26 -11.46
N TRP A 178 12.50 11.66 -11.07
CA TRP A 178 11.90 12.93 -11.52
C TRP A 178 12.51 14.16 -10.85
N SER A 179 12.78 14.11 -9.55
CA SER A 179 13.35 15.26 -8.82
C SER A 179 14.78 15.59 -9.26
N ARG A 180 15.59 14.58 -9.63
CA ARG A 180 16.97 14.78 -10.09
C ARG A 180 17.11 14.87 -11.61
N TYR A 181 16.35 14.09 -12.39
CA TYR A 181 16.52 13.98 -13.84
C TYR A 181 15.34 14.51 -14.66
N GLY A 182 14.33 15.13 -14.02
CA GLY A 182 13.12 15.61 -14.71
C GLY A 182 13.38 16.55 -15.89
N GLY A 183 14.40 17.41 -15.80
CA GLY A 183 14.80 18.26 -16.91
C GLY A 183 15.33 17.47 -18.12
N LEU A 184 16.16 16.45 -17.88
CA LEU A 184 16.75 15.61 -18.93
C LEU A 184 15.70 14.72 -19.59
N ILE A 185 14.77 14.18 -18.81
CA ILE A 185 13.65 13.37 -19.32
C ILE A 185 12.76 14.21 -20.23
N ARG A 186 12.40 15.44 -19.83
CA ARG A 186 11.63 16.36 -20.67
C ARG A 186 12.35 16.68 -21.98
N ALA A 187 13.65 16.98 -21.92
CA ALA A 187 14.45 17.25 -23.11
C ALA A 187 14.46 16.06 -24.08
N ALA A 188 14.64 14.84 -23.57
CA ALA A 188 14.63 13.62 -24.38
C ALA A 188 13.28 13.39 -25.08
N ILE A 189 12.16 13.64 -24.38
CA ILE A 189 10.80 13.54 -24.96
C ILE A 189 10.61 14.56 -26.08
N PHE A 190 10.99 15.82 -25.87
CA PHE A 190 10.90 16.84 -26.92
C PHE A 190 11.75 16.49 -28.15
N LEU A 191 12.94 15.94 -27.95
CA LEU A 191 13.82 15.52 -29.03
C LEU A 191 13.23 14.35 -29.82
N ALA A 192 12.65 13.36 -29.14
CA ALA A 192 11.96 12.24 -29.79
C ALA A 192 10.73 12.71 -30.61
N LEU A 193 9.92 13.62 -30.06
CA LEU A 193 8.79 14.21 -30.78
C LEU A 193 9.23 15.01 -32.01
N ALA A 194 10.31 15.78 -31.90
CA ALA A 194 10.87 16.53 -33.03
C ALA A 194 11.37 15.59 -34.14
N VAL A 195 12.02 14.48 -33.79
CA VAL A 195 12.45 13.45 -34.75
C VAL A 195 11.25 12.79 -35.43
N LEU A 196 10.20 12.42 -34.68
CA LEU A 196 8.99 11.83 -35.25
C LEU A 196 8.27 12.79 -36.21
N LEU A 197 8.17 14.07 -35.84
CA LEU A 197 7.63 15.13 -36.71
C LEU A 197 8.46 15.27 -37.99
N PHE A 198 9.79 15.30 -37.87
CA PHE A 198 10.68 15.40 -39.01
C PHE A 198 10.54 14.19 -39.96
N LEU A 199 10.49 12.98 -39.41
CA LEU A 199 10.27 11.76 -40.19
C LEU A 199 8.90 11.76 -40.87
N GLY A 200 7.85 12.20 -40.18
CA GLY A 200 6.49 12.35 -40.76
C GLY A 200 6.45 13.34 -41.93
N ILE A 201 7.05 14.52 -41.77
CA ILE A 201 7.14 15.54 -42.83
C ILE A 201 7.96 15.02 -44.01
N SER A 202 9.10 14.38 -43.74
CA SER A 202 9.98 13.80 -44.76
C SER A 202 9.25 12.70 -45.55
N TRP A 203 8.54 11.81 -44.85
CA TRP A 203 7.71 10.77 -45.46
C TRP A 203 6.60 11.35 -46.33
N GLN A 204 5.88 12.36 -45.84
CA GLN A 204 4.82 13.05 -46.60
C GLN A 204 5.38 13.73 -47.86
N LYS A 205 6.55 14.36 -47.77
CA LYS A 205 7.24 14.98 -48.92
C LYS A 205 7.69 13.93 -49.93
N SER A 206 8.27 12.81 -49.48
CA SER A 206 8.64 11.67 -50.32
C SER A 206 7.43 11.10 -51.06
N ARG A 207 6.30 10.93 -50.36
CA ARG A 207 5.05 10.44 -50.94
C ARG A 207 4.49 11.37 -52.02
N ARG A 208 4.50 12.69 -51.76
CA ARG A 208 4.07 13.70 -52.75
C ARG A 208 4.97 13.72 -53.97
N LYS A 209 6.29 13.57 -53.80
CA LYS A 209 7.25 13.52 -54.92
C LYS A 209 7.05 12.25 -55.76
N ARG A 210 6.85 11.09 -55.10
CA ARG A 210 6.52 9.83 -55.79
C ARG A 210 5.22 9.95 -56.60
N LYS A 211 4.15 10.47 -55.98
CA LYS A 211 2.88 10.67 -56.69
C LYS A 211 3.02 11.58 -57.92
N LYS A 212 3.80 12.66 -57.83
CA LYS A 212 4.09 13.53 -58.98
C LYS A 212 4.83 12.79 -60.10
N LEU A 213 5.83 11.99 -59.76
CA LEU A 213 6.56 11.18 -60.75
C LEU A 213 5.66 10.09 -61.35
N GLU A 214 4.82 9.45 -60.54
CA GLU A 214 3.83 8.48 -61.02
C GLU A 214 2.83 9.13 -61.99
N ASP A 215 2.33 10.32 -61.66
CA ASP A 215 1.45 11.11 -62.53
C ASP A 215 2.16 11.59 -63.82
N GLU A 216 3.48 11.79 -63.80
CA GLU A 216 4.28 12.25 -64.96
C GLU A 216 4.67 11.11 -65.91
N TYR A 217 4.95 9.92 -65.38
CA TYR A 217 5.46 8.78 -66.17
C TYR A 217 4.42 7.70 -66.49
N PHE A 218 3.27 7.66 -65.79
CA PHE A 218 2.28 6.56 -65.92
C PHE A 218 0.84 7.03 -66.22
N LYS A 219 0.60 8.33 -66.39
CA LYS A 219 -0.66 8.83 -66.96
C LYS A 219 -0.43 9.31 -68.40
N GLU A 220 -0.54 8.38 -69.34
CA GLU A 220 -1.03 8.65 -70.70
C GLU A 220 -2.56 8.72 -70.68
#